data_AF-Q4SWV5-F1
#
_entry.id   AF-Q4SWV5-F1
#
_cell.length_a   1.000
_cell.length_b   1.000
_cell.length_c   1.000
_cell.angle_alpha   90.00
_cell.angle_beta   90.00
_cell.angle_gamma   90.00
#
_symmetry.space_group_name_H-M   'P 1'
#
loop_
_entity.id
_entity.type
_entity.pdbx_description
1 polymer ?
#
loop_
_entity_poly.entity_id
_entity_poly.type
_entity_poly.pdbx_seq_one_letter_code
_entity_poly.pdbx_strand_id
1 'polypeptide(L)' 'RLEWVEIIEPRTRERMYANLLTGECVWDPPQGVCIKRTGENQWWELFDPNTSRFYYY' A
#
# COMPACT_ATOMS: atom_id res chain seq x y z
N ARG A 1 0.03 10.51 13.30
CA ARG A 1 0.84 10.29 12.08
C ARG A 1 0.11 9.25 11.24
N LEU A 2 -0.01 9.39 9.92
CA LEU A 2 -0.61 8.35 9.07
C LEU A 2 0.46 7.30 8.79
N GLU A 3 0.39 6.17 9.49
CA GLU A 3 1.41 5.12 9.41
C GLU A 3 1.02 4.01 8.42
N TRP A 4 -0.29 3.86 8.19
CA TRP A 4 -0.83 2.84 7.29
C TRP A 4 -1.43 3.47 6.03
N VAL A 5 -1.20 2.80 4.91
CA VAL A 5 -1.76 3.15 3.60
C VAL A 5 -2.51 1.96 3.02
N GLU A 6 -3.63 2.22 2.37
CA GLU A 6 -4.34 1.24 1.55
C GLU A 6 -3.74 1.24 0.14
N ILE A 7 -3.44 0.06 -0.39
CA ILE A 7 -2.93 -0.17 -1.73
C ILE A 7 -3.88 -1.13 -2.45
N ILE A 8 -4.13 -0.87 -3.73
CA ILE A 8 -4.89 -1.78 -4.60
C ILE A 8 -3.90 -2.60 -5.42
N GLU A 9 -3.90 -3.92 -5.24
CA GLU A 9 -3.05 -4.80 -6.03
C GLU A 9 -3.49 -4.76 -7.51
N PRO A 10 -2.57 -4.52 -8.46
CA PRO A 10 -2.94 -4.21 -9.83
C PRO A 10 -3.56 -5.37 -10.60
N ARG A 11 -3.22 -6.64 -10.31
CA ARG A 11 -3.73 -7.81 -11.06
C ARG A 11 -5.12 -8.26 -10.61
N THR A 12 -5.35 -8.27 -9.32
CA THR A 12 -6.52 -8.83 -8.63
C THR A 12 -7.49 -7.74 -8.21
N ARG A 13 -7.03 -6.48 -8.13
CA ARG A 13 -7.77 -5.33 -7.58
C ARG A 13 -8.11 -5.51 -6.09
N GLU A 14 -7.44 -6.43 -5.40
CA GLU A 14 -7.59 -6.63 -3.97
C GLU A 14 -6.97 -5.50 -3.17
N ARG A 15 -7.54 -5.23 -2.00
CA ARG A 15 -7.03 -4.21 -1.08
C ARG A 15 -6.00 -4.86 -0.17
N MET A 16 -4.85 -4.22 -0.04
CA MET A 16 -3.87 -4.53 1.00
C MET A 16 -3.53 -3.26 1.78
N TYR A 17 -3.00 -3.42 2.98
CA TYR A 17 -2.61 -2.34 3.86
C TYR A 17 -1.13 -2.48 4.19
N ALA A 18 -0.37 -1.40 3.99
CA ALA A 18 1.06 -1.37 4.25
C ALA A 18 1.38 -0.33 5.33
N ASN A 19 2.24 -0.72 6.28
CA ASN A 19 2.80 0.17 7.29
C ASN A 19 4.08 0.81 6.75
N LEU A 20 4.11 2.13 6.63
CA LEU A 20 5.24 2.89 6.08
C LEU A 20 6.44 2.96 7.02
N LEU A 21 6.28 2.66 8.32
CA LEU A 21 7.37 2.65 9.30
C LEU A 21 8.04 1.29 9.40
N THR A 22 7.25 0.21 9.41
CA THR A 22 7.76 -1.16 9.64
C THR A 22 7.94 -1.96 8.36
N GLY A 23 7.28 -1.57 7.26
CA GLY A 23 7.21 -2.36 6.03
C GLY A 23 6.28 -3.57 6.14
N GLU A 24 5.48 -3.67 7.20
CA GLU A 24 4.48 -4.73 7.37
C GLU A 24 3.35 -4.59 6.35
N CYS A 25 2.90 -5.72 5.79
CA CYS A 25 1.81 -5.79 4.82
C CYS A 25 0.75 -6.77 5.32
N VAL A 26 -0.52 -6.36 5.32
CA VAL A 26 -1.67 -7.19 5.71
C VAL A 26 -2.81 -7.03 4.72
N TRP A 27 -3.65 -8.05 4.60
CA TRP A 27 -4.84 -8.03 3.74
C TRP A 27 -6.06 -7.48 4.47
N ASP A 28 -6.20 -7.80 5.76
CA ASP A 28 -7.26 -7.26 6.61
C ASP A 28 -6.89 -5.88 7.17
N PRO A 29 -7.85 -4.95 7.28
CA PRO A 29 -7.57 -3.60 7.79
C PRO A 29 -7.16 -3.67 9.28
N PRO A 30 -5.98 -3.10 9.64
CA PRO A 30 -5.54 -3.05 11.03
C PRO A 30 -6.51 -2.23 11.90
N GLN A 31 -6.81 -2.74 13.09
CA GLN A 31 -7.75 -2.09 14.01
C GLN A 31 -7.07 -0.97 14.81
N GLY A 32 -7.83 0.09 15.09
CA GLY A 32 -7.38 1.17 15.98
C GLY A 32 -6.32 2.11 15.39
N VAL A 33 -6.02 2.01 14.09
CA VAL A 33 -5.05 2.89 13.41
C VAL A 33 -5.71 3.72 12.32
N CYS A 34 -5.16 4.90 12.07
CA CYS A 34 -5.58 5.73 10.94
C CYS A 34 -4.94 5.23 9.65
N ILE A 35 -5.78 4.84 8.68
CA ILE A 35 -5.36 4.38 7.36
C ILE A 35 -5.61 5.49 6.35
N LYS A 36 -4.59 5.86 5.57
CA LYS A 36 -4.76 6.68 4.37
C LYS A 36 -5.32 5.78 3.26
N ARG A 37 -6.61 5.93 2.96
CA ARG A 37 -7.25 5.19 1.86
C ARG A 37 -6.72 5.66 0.50
N THR A 38 -6.73 4.76 -0.49
CA THR A 38 -6.41 5.13 -1.86
C THR A 38 -7.48 6.13 -2.35
N GLY A 39 -7.03 7.33 -2.74
CA GLY A 39 -7.88 8.34 -3.38
C GLY A 39 -7.80 8.26 -4.91
N GLU A 40 -8.78 8.82 -5.60
CA GLU A 40 -8.88 8.77 -7.08
C GLU A 40 -7.69 9.43 -7.81
N ASN A 41 -6.99 10.37 -7.16
CA ASN A 41 -5.82 11.08 -7.71
C ASN A 41 -4.48 10.64 -7.09
N GLN A 42 -4.44 9.46 -6.46
CA GLN A 42 -3.23 8.98 -5.81
C GLN A 42 -2.42 8.11 -6.77
N TRP A 43 -1.20 8.55 -7.07
CA TRP A 43 -0.22 7.74 -7.79
C TRP A 43 0.92 7.32 -6.86
N TRP A 44 1.46 6.14 -7.10
CA TRP A 44 2.55 5.52 -6.37
C TRP A 44 3.68 5.12 -7.32
N GLU A 45 4.91 5.31 -6.86
CA GLU A 45 6.09 4.66 -7.43
C GLU A 45 6.57 3.64 -6.38
N LEU A 46 6.47 2.36 -6.70
CA LEU A 46 6.97 1.27 -5.86
C LEU A 46 8.20 0.65 -6.53
N PHE A 47 9.23 0.36 -5.74
CA PHE A 47 10.44 -0.32 -6.22
C PHE A 47 10.50 -1.74 -5.66
N ASP A 48 10.54 -2.74 -6.54
CA ASP A 48 10.82 -4.12 -6.16
C ASP A 48 12.31 -4.42 -6.33
N PRO A 49 13.07 -4.60 -5.24
CA PRO A 49 14.50 -4.91 -5.31
C PRO A 49 14.78 -6.30 -5.89
N ASN A 50 13.85 -7.25 -5.80
CA ASN A 50 14.05 -8.61 -6.29
C ASN A 50 14.07 -8.65 -7.82
N THR A 51 13.22 -7.84 -8.46
CA THR A 51 13.13 -7.74 -9.92
C THR A 51 13.79 -6.50 -10.50
N SER A 52 14.25 -5.57 -9.65
CA SER A 52 14.76 -4.25 -10.04
C SER A 52 13.78 -3.47 -10.91
N ARG A 53 12.48 -3.52 -10.56
CA ARG A 53 11.39 -2.89 -11.33
C ARG A 53 10.70 -1.80 -10.54
N PHE A 54 10.33 -0.74 -11.25
CA PHE A 54 9.40 0.28 -10.79
C PHE A 54 7.98 -0.09 -11.20
N TYR A 55 7.05 0.01 -10.25
CA TYR A 55 5.62 -0.13 -10.47
C TYR A 55 4.96 1.24 -10.27
N TYR A 56 4.16 1.64 -11.26
CA TYR A 56 3.40 2.88 -11.23
C TYR A 56 1.92 2.53 -11.11
N TYR A 57 1.23 3.07 -10.11
CA TYR A 57 -0.20 2.88 -9.88
C TYR A 57 -0.85 4.17 -9.47
#